data_AF-A0A3E0WRW9-F1
#
_entry.id   AF-A0A3E0WRW9-F1
#
_cell.length_a   1.000
_cell.length_b   1.000
_cell.length_c   1.000
_cell.angle_alpha   90.00
_cell.angle_beta   90.00
_cell.angle_gamma   90.00
#
_symmetry.space_group_name_H-M   'P 1'
#
loop_
_entity.id
_entity.type
_entity.pdbx_description
1 polymer ?
#
loop_
_entity_poly.entity_id
_entity_poly.type
_entity_poly.pdbx_seq_one_letter_code
_entity_poly.pdbx_strand_id
1 'polypeptide(L)'
;MNAKELIELNNEKRTHLNKANLAYYENMLIYIRSASNKSEQQTEELLLELLEHLLQAQSEGKNAADIFGYNPEAYCKELIQELPRENYKEQIPFAIRIIFQTLGMFSLLYGLINLAMYYLFGIGSVATSFYPLSVFTILVCYLVILYLFIKTVFWWLKRSTFGGKQTNKWIELIQAWLGATAFITLFVIVMRFVPHFGPSMQLPTASFIVLSLIFYFIASMIKRKEQQG
;
A
#
# COMPACT_ATOMS: atom_id res chain seq x y z
N MET A 1 15.48 -12.41 -15.11
CA MET A 1 14.16 -11.78 -15.21
C MET A 1 14.02 -10.80 -14.07
N ASN A 2 13.37 -9.65 -14.28
CA ASN A 2 13.03 -8.76 -13.17
C ASN A 2 11.74 -9.22 -12.46
N ALA A 3 11.44 -8.64 -11.29
CA ALA A 3 10.24 -9.00 -10.52
C ALA A 3 8.93 -8.90 -11.31
N LYS A 4 8.79 -7.93 -12.22
CA LYS A 4 7.58 -7.76 -13.02
C LYS A 4 7.40 -8.89 -14.04
N GLU A 5 8.47 -9.27 -14.72
CA GLU A 5 8.48 -10.40 -15.65
C GLU A 5 8.15 -11.71 -14.92
N LEU A 6 8.63 -11.89 -13.69
CA LEU A 6 8.29 -13.04 -12.86
C LEU A 6 6.81 -13.06 -12.48
N ILE A 7 6.23 -11.91 -12.09
CA ILE A 7 4.81 -11.78 -11.79
C ILE A 7 3.94 -12.12 -13.01
N GLU A 8 4.32 -11.61 -14.19
CA GLU A 8 3.59 -11.87 -15.43
C GLU A 8 3.63 -13.35 -15.80
N LEU A 9 4.82 -13.97 -15.76
CA LEU A 9 4.98 -15.40 -16.00
C LEU A 9 4.21 -16.25 -14.97
N ASN A 10 4.20 -15.82 -13.70
CA ASN A 10 3.42 -16.49 -12.66
C ASN A 10 1.93 -16.44 -12.96
N ASN A 11 1.41 -15.28 -13.38
CA ASN A 11 0.01 -15.11 -13.72
C ASN A 11 -0.41 -15.98 -14.90
N GLU A 12 0.44 -16.08 -15.92
CA GLU A 12 0.23 -16.96 -17.08
C GLU A 12 0.19 -18.43 -16.65
N LYS A 13 1.26 -18.92 -15.99
CA LYS A 13 1.40 -20.33 -15.61
C LYS A 13 0.32 -20.80 -14.65
N ARG A 14 -0.12 -19.93 -13.74
CA ARG A 14 -1.14 -20.25 -12.73
C ARG A 14 -2.49 -20.62 -13.37
N THR A 15 -2.77 -20.16 -14.59
CA THR A 15 -4.00 -20.54 -15.32
C THR A 15 -4.07 -22.03 -15.66
N HIS A 16 -2.95 -22.74 -15.65
CA HIS A 16 -2.87 -24.18 -15.93
C HIS A 16 -3.13 -25.06 -14.70
N LEU A 17 -3.29 -24.47 -13.50
CA LEU A 17 -3.65 -25.24 -12.31
C LEU A 17 -5.12 -25.65 -12.32
N ASN A 18 -5.41 -26.84 -11.80
CA ASN A 18 -6.77 -27.24 -11.47
C ASN A 18 -7.31 -26.39 -10.30
N LYS A 19 -8.63 -26.40 -10.09
CA LYS A 19 -9.29 -25.53 -9.08
C LYS A 19 -8.76 -25.71 -7.66
N ALA A 20 -8.43 -26.94 -7.25
CA ALA A 20 -7.98 -27.22 -5.89
C ALA A 20 -6.54 -26.72 -5.67
N ASN A 21 -5.64 -27.04 -6.60
CA ASN A 21 -4.25 -26.60 -6.57
C ASN A 21 -4.14 -25.08 -6.72
N LEU A 22 -4.99 -24.48 -7.57
CA LEU A 22 -5.08 -23.03 -7.72
C LEU A 22 -5.43 -22.35 -6.40
N ALA A 23 -6.49 -22.79 -5.72
CA ALA A 23 -6.91 -22.18 -4.45
C ALA A 23 -5.83 -22.31 -3.36
N TYR A 24 -5.14 -23.46 -3.31
CA TYR A 24 -4.03 -23.66 -2.38
C TYR A 24 -2.86 -22.72 -2.67
N TYR A 25 -2.44 -22.65 -3.93
CA TYR A 25 -1.33 -21.81 -4.38
C TYR A 25 -1.63 -20.32 -4.23
N GLU A 26 -2.85 -19.87 -4.53
CA GLU A 26 -3.27 -18.48 -4.33
C GLU A 26 -3.15 -18.05 -2.86
N ASN A 27 -3.48 -18.94 -1.92
CA ASN A 27 -3.29 -18.68 -0.51
C ASN A 27 -1.82 -18.50 -0.16
N MET A 28 -0.95 -19.41 -0.62
CA MET A 28 0.49 -19.27 -0.42
C MET A 28 1.02 -17.95 -0.99
N LEU A 29 0.61 -17.62 -2.21
CA LEU A 29 1.02 -16.42 -2.92
C LEU A 29 0.63 -15.14 -2.16
N ILE A 30 -0.61 -15.05 -1.65
CA ILE A 30 -1.04 -13.89 -0.85
C ILE A 30 -0.22 -13.79 0.43
N TYR A 31 0.00 -14.91 1.13
CA TYR A 31 0.69 -14.91 2.41
C TYR A 31 2.18 -14.56 2.29
N ILE A 32 2.86 -15.14 1.30
CA ILE A 32 4.29 -14.88 1.03
C ILE A 32 4.48 -13.42 0.57
N ARG A 33 3.69 -12.92 -0.39
CA ARG A 33 3.75 -11.50 -0.81
C ARG A 33 3.42 -10.51 0.31
N SER A 34 2.67 -10.95 1.32
CA SER A 34 2.39 -10.14 2.51
C SER A 34 3.60 -9.99 3.45
N ALA A 35 4.75 -10.59 3.14
CA ALA A 35 6.01 -10.38 3.85
C ALA A 35 6.73 -9.12 3.35
N SER A 36 6.26 -7.95 3.78
CA SER A 36 6.72 -6.63 3.30
C SER A 36 8.18 -6.27 3.57
N ASN A 37 8.95 -7.11 4.25
CA ASN A 37 10.36 -6.88 4.59
C ASN A 37 11.33 -7.78 3.82
N LYS A 38 10.84 -8.53 2.84
CA LYS A 38 11.60 -9.49 2.04
C LYS A 38 11.83 -8.96 0.63
N SER A 39 12.90 -9.43 -0.02
CA SER A 39 13.24 -9.05 -1.39
C SER A 39 12.07 -9.36 -2.32
N GLU A 40 11.57 -8.35 -3.05
CA GLU A 40 10.49 -8.55 -4.02
C GLU A 40 10.89 -9.56 -5.10
N GLN A 41 12.09 -9.39 -5.67
CA GLN A 41 12.57 -10.28 -6.73
C GLN A 41 12.66 -11.73 -6.26
N GLN A 42 13.31 -11.99 -5.13
CA GLN A 42 13.50 -13.36 -4.64
C GLN A 42 12.20 -13.97 -4.11
N THR A 43 11.27 -13.14 -3.65
CA THR A 43 9.90 -13.57 -3.34
C THR A 43 9.20 -14.10 -4.59
N GLU A 44 9.28 -13.39 -5.71
CA GLU A 44 8.64 -13.80 -6.96
C GLU A 44 9.34 -15.00 -7.62
N GLU A 45 10.67 -15.12 -7.50
CA GLU A 45 11.43 -16.31 -7.92
C GLU A 45 10.96 -17.55 -7.16
N LEU A 46 10.89 -17.48 -5.81
CA LEU A 46 10.40 -18.56 -4.97
C LEU A 46 8.96 -18.95 -5.34
N LEU A 47 8.07 -17.97 -5.54
CA LEU A 47 6.68 -18.24 -5.91
C LEU A 47 6.56 -18.94 -7.26
N LEU A 48 7.39 -18.55 -8.23
CA LEU A 48 7.43 -19.21 -9.54
C LEU A 48 7.95 -20.65 -9.42
N GLU A 49 9.00 -20.89 -8.63
CA GLU A 49 9.53 -22.23 -8.38
C GLU A 49 8.46 -23.15 -7.75
N LEU A 50 7.75 -22.67 -6.72
CA LEU A 50 6.65 -23.40 -6.09
C LEU A 50 5.53 -23.71 -7.07
N LEU A 51 5.20 -22.77 -7.97
CA LEU A 51 4.20 -22.97 -9.01
C LEU A 51 4.61 -24.03 -10.02
N GLU A 52 5.87 -24.04 -10.45
CA GLU A 52 6.42 -25.01 -11.38
C GLU A 52 6.43 -26.42 -10.78
N HIS A 53 6.89 -26.56 -9.54
CA HIS A 53 6.82 -27.83 -8.80
C HIS A 53 5.38 -28.33 -8.66
N LEU A 54 4.43 -27.43 -8.40
CA LEU A 54 3.02 -27.79 -8.31
C LEU A 54 2.43 -28.24 -9.64
N LEU A 55 2.79 -27.60 -10.75
CA LEU A 55 2.35 -27.99 -12.10
C LEU A 55 2.89 -29.36 -12.49
N GLN A 56 4.17 -29.63 -12.19
CA GLN A 56 4.76 -30.94 -12.43
C GLN A 56 4.03 -32.03 -11.63
N ALA A 57 3.85 -31.84 -10.34
CA ALA A 57 3.16 -32.81 -9.50
C ALA A 57 1.68 -32.99 -9.88
N GLN A 58 1.01 -31.93 -10.34
CA GLN A 58 -0.33 -32.03 -10.90
C GLN A 58 -0.37 -32.92 -12.15
N SER A 59 0.66 -32.89 -13.00
CA SER A 59 0.77 -33.78 -14.17
C SER A 59 0.92 -35.26 -13.77
N GLU A 60 1.43 -35.52 -12.56
CA GLU A 60 1.55 -36.84 -11.94
C GLU A 60 0.29 -37.23 -11.13
N GLY A 61 -0.75 -36.38 -11.14
CA GLY A 61 -2.00 -36.62 -10.40
C GLY A 61 -1.94 -36.31 -8.90
N LYS A 62 -0.89 -35.63 -8.42
CA LYS A 62 -0.76 -35.20 -7.02
C LYS A 62 -1.41 -33.84 -6.80
N ASN A 63 -1.88 -33.61 -5.57
CA ASN A 63 -2.42 -32.32 -5.14
C ASN A 63 -1.36 -31.48 -4.39
N ALA A 64 -1.64 -30.20 -4.18
CA ALA A 64 -0.72 -29.29 -3.50
C ALA A 64 -0.41 -29.70 -2.04
N ALA A 65 -1.38 -30.27 -1.33
CA ALA A 65 -1.18 -30.72 0.05
C ALA A 65 -0.29 -31.96 0.14
N ASP A 66 -0.21 -32.77 -0.91
CA ASP A 66 0.69 -33.93 -1.00
C ASP A 66 2.16 -33.49 -1.09
N ILE A 67 2.43 -32.27 -1.59
CA ILE A 67 3.78 -31.74 -1.83
C ILE A 67 4.18 -30.77 -0.71
N PHE A 68 3.29 -29.83 -0.39
CA PHE A 68 3.56 -28.72 0.54
C PHE A 68 2.98 -28.96 1.94
N GLY A 69 2.31 -30.11 2.14
CA GLY A 69 1.73 -30.52 3.41
C GLY A 69 0.33 -29.99 3.68
N TYR A 70 -0.25 -30.43 4.80
CA TYR A 70 -1.60 -30.03 5.21
C TYR A 70 -1.63 -28.73 6.05
N ASN A 71 -0.46 -28.16 6.34
CA ASN A 71 -0.31 -26.90 7.07
C ASN A 71 0.44 -25.86 6.21
N PRO A 72 -0.23 -25.28 5.18
CA PRO A 72 0.40 -24.30 4.30
C PRO A 72 0.90 -23.06 5.03
N GLU A 73 0.25 -22.64 6.12
CA GLU A 73 0.67 -21.45 6.87
C GLU A 73 2.06 -21.64 7.50
N ALA A 74 2.28 -22.80 8.15
CA ALA A 74 3.57 -23.12 8.73
C ALA A 74 4.65 -23.22 7.65
N TYR A 75 4.36 -23.90 6.55
CA TYR A 75 5.28 -24.03 5.42
C TYR A 75 5.66 -22.67 4.82
N CYS A 76 4.69 -21.81 4.52
CA CYS A 76 4.97 -20.46 4.02
C CYS A 76 5.77 -19.61 5.02
N LYS A 77 5.51 -19.77 6.33
CA LYS A 77 6.26 -19.05 7.36
C LYS A 77 7.73 -19.45 7.43
N GLU A 78 8.05 -20.72 7.17
CA GLU A 78 9.43 -21.20 7.07
C GLU A 78 10.10 -20.62 5.82
N LEU A 79 9.45 -20.71 4.66
CA LEU A 79 9.96 -20.13 3.41
C LEU A 79 10.25 -18.63 3.53
N ILE A 80 9.35 -17.87 4.14
CA ILE A 80 9.54 -16.44 4.37
C ILE A 80 10.75 -16.18 5.28
N GLN A 81 11.08 -17.05 6.23
CA GLN A 81 12.25 -16.84 7.09
C GLN A 81 13.56 -16.90 6.30
N GLU A 82 13.65 -17.84 5.36
CA GLU A 82 14.80 -18.04 4.47
C GLU A 82 14.96 -16.93 3.42
N LEU A 83 13.86 -16.25 3.05
CA LEU A 83 13.95 -15.14 2.11
C LEU A 83 14.84 -14.01 2.68
N PRO A 84 15.77 -13.47 1.90
CA PRO A 84 16.58 -12.34 2.33
C PRO A 84 15.73 -11.08 2.47
N ARG A 85 16.21 -10.18 3.33
CA ARG A 85 15.53 -8.91 3.58
C ARG A 85 15.78 -7.93 2.44
N GLU A 86 14.75 -7.14 2.15
CA GLU A 86 14.89 -6.01 1.23
C GLU A 86 15.87 -4.98 1.79
N ASN A 87 16.61 -4.31 0.90
CA ASN A 87 17.57 -3.30 1.30
C ASN A 87 16.85 -2.02 1.76
N TYR A 88 16.90 -1.72 3.06
CA TYR A 88 16.25 -0.52 3.62
C TYR A 88 16.66 0.80 2.96
N LYS A 89 17.85 0.85 2.34
CA LYS A 89 18.32 2.06 1.61
C LYS A 89 17.43 2.39 0.40
N GLU A 90 16.85 1.38 -0.23
CA GLU A 90 15.97 1.53 -1.40
C GLU A 90 14.55 1.98 -0.99
N GLN A 91 14.18 1.80 0.28
CA GLN A 91 12.87 2.21 0.81
C GLN A 91 12.80 3.69 1.20
N ILE A 92 13.94 4.32 1.51
CA ILE A 92 14.02 5.75 1.87
C ILE A 92 13.51 6.67 0.76
N PRO A 93 14.00 6.60 -0.50
CA PRO A 93 13.51 7.48 -1.56
C PRO A 93 12.02 7.25 -1.83
N PHE A 94 11.55 6.00 -1.72
CA PHE A 94 10.14 5.66 -1.87
C PHE A 94 9.27 6.32 -0.78
N ALA A 95 9.70 6.27 0.48
CA ALA A 95 9.01 6.93 1.59
C ALA A 95 8.98 8.47 1.42
N ILE A 96 10.10 9.07 1.02
CA ILE A 96 10.18 10.51 0.75
C ILE A 96 9.23 10.90 -0.39
N ARG A 97 9.18 10.08 -1.46
CA ARG A 97 8.26 10.27 -2.58
C ARG A 97 6.79 10.27 -2.13
N ILE A 98 6.40 9.33 -1.26
CA ILE A 98 5.04 9.28 -0.69
C ILE A 98 4.73 10.56 0.09
N ILE A 99 5.67 11.08 0.88
CA ILE A 99 5.49 12.32 1.64
C ILE A 99 5.22 13.50 0.69
N PHE A 100 6.05 13.68 -0.35
CA PHE A 100 5.87 14.77 -1.32
C PHE A 100 4.58 14.62 -2.13
N GLN A 101 4.20 13.41 -2.55
CA GLN A 101 2.93 13.18 -3.24
C GLN A 101 1.73 13.52 -2.35
N THR A 102 1.80 13.13 -1.07
CA THR A 102 0.76 13.43 -0.08
C THR A 102 0.62 14.94 0.14
N LEU A 103 1.74 15.65 0.35
CA LEU A 103 1.75 17.11 0.50
C LEU A 103 1.23 17.82 -0.75
N GLY A 104 1.59 17.33 -1.94
CA GLY A 104 1.09 17.81 -3.22
C GLY A 104 -0.43 17.67 -3.32
N MET A 105 -0.94 16.47 -3.05
CA MET A 105 -2.38 16.20 -3.11
C MET A 105 -3.18 17.07 -2.13
N PHE A 106 -2.77 17.16 -0.87
CA PHE A 106 -3.46 18.00 0.11
C PHE A 106 -3.42 19.48 -0.27
N SER A 107 -2.27 19.98 -0.74
CA SER A 107 -2.13 21.38 -1.15
C SER A 107 -3.00 21.68 -2.37
N LEU A 108 -3.08 20.76 -3.33
CA LEU A 108 -3.93 20.90 -4.52
C LEU A 108 -5.41 20.95 -4.15
N LEU A 109 -5.87 19.95 -3.39
CA LEU A 109 -7.27 19.87 -2.96
C LEU A 109 -7.67 21.10 -2.14
N TYR A 110 -6.81 21.50 -1.21
CA TYR A 110 -7.05 22.69 -0.39
C TYR A 110 -7.18 23.95 -1.25
N GLY A 111 -6.22 24.18 -2.16
CA GLY A 111 -6.23 25.35 -3.04
C GLY A 111 -7.45 25.38 -3.97
N LEU A 112 -7.76 24.26 -4.63
CA LEU A 112 -8.89 24.16 -5.56
C LEU A 112 -10.24 24.32 -4.85
N ILE A 113 -10.44 23.63 -3.72
CA ILE A 113 -11.71 23.68 -2.99
C ILE A 113 -11.97 25.09 -2.46
N ASN A 114 -10.99 25.72 -1.81
CA ASN A 114 -11.18 27.06 -1.25
C ASN A 114 -11.37 28.13 -2.34
N LEU A 115 -10.66 28.02 -3.47
CA LEU A 115 -10.81 28.94 -4.59
C LEU A 115 -12.17 28.76 -5.28
N ALA A 116 -12.61 27.50 -5.48
CA ALA A 116 -13.95 27.22 -5.99
C ALA A 116 -15.04 27.73 -5.05
N MET A 117 -14.89 27.53 -3.73
CA MET A 117 -15.83 28.06 -2.73
C MET A 117 -15.93 29.59 -2.78
N TYR A 118 -14.81 30.27 -2.95
CA TYR A 118 -14.77 31.73 -3.06
C TYR A 118 -15.45 32.22 -4.35
N TYR A 119 -15.07 31.69 -5.52
CA TYR A 119 -15.59 32.21 -6.79
C TYR A 119 -17.01 31.75 -7.13
N LEU A 120 -17.40 30.54 -6.75
CA LEU A 120 -18.73 29.99 -7.08
C LEU A 120 -19.79 30.36 -6.04
N PHE A 121 -19.42 30.39 -4.77
CA PHE A 121 -20.38 30.55 -3.67
C PHE A 121 -20.15 31.84 -2.85
N GLY A 122 -19.07 32.59 -3.10
CA GLY A 122 -18.73 33.79 -2.32
C GLY A 122 -18.29 33.47 -0.89
N ILE A 123 -17.91 32.22 -0.60
CA ILE A 123 -17.58 31.76 0.75
C ILE A 123 -16.05 31.67 0.89
N GLY A 124 -15.50 32.33 1.92
CA GLY A 124 -14.07 32.29 2.24
C GLY A 124 -13.30 33.53 1.79
N SER A 125 -11.98 33.40 1.64
CA SER A 125 -11.07 34.51 1.31
C SER A 125 -9.99 34.10 0.30
N VAL A 126 -9.52 35.08 -0.48
CA VAL A 126 -8.41 34.91 -1.43
C VAL A 126 -7.05 34.81 -0.71
N ALA A 127 -6.96 35.32 0.53
CA ALA A 127 -5.81 35.15 1.40
C ALA A 127 -6.15 34.17 2.52
N THR A 128 -5.33 33.13 2.67
CA THR A 128 -5.48 32.10 3.69
C THR A 128 -4.44 32.29 4.78
N SER A 129 -4.87 32.23 6.05
CA SER A 129 -3.94 32.10 7.18
C SER A 129 -3.58 30.64 7.40
N PHE A 130 -2.29 30.34 7.35
CA PHE A 130 -1.75 29.00 7.48
C PHE A 130 -0.81 28.91 8.68
N TYR A 131 -0.88 27.77 9.39
CA TYR A 131 -0.08 27.48 10.58
C TYR A 131 0.87 26.31 10.27
N PRO A 132 2.14 26.57 9.90
CA PRO A 132 3.07 25.53 9.47
C PRO A 132 3.27 24.43 10.51
N LEU A 133 3.27 24.80 11.79
CA LEU A 133 3.52 23.86 12.88
C LEU A 133 2.35 22.89 13.05
N SER A 134 1.10 23.38 13.02
CA SER A 134 -0.10 22.54 13.00
C SER A 134 -0.12 21.59 11.80
N VAL A 135 0.27 22.06 10.61
CA VAL A 135 0.29 21.21 9.40
C VAL A 135 1.37 20.14 9.47
N PHE A 136 2.54 20.47 10.02
CA PHE A 136 3.55 19.47 10.31
C PHE A 136 3.04 18.41 11.30
N THR A 137 2.34 18.81 12.37
CA THR A 137 1.73 17.87 13.31
C THR A 137 0.70 16.97 12.63
N ILE A 138 -0.19 17.52 11.80
CA ILE A 138 -1.18 16.75 11.02
C ILE A 138 -0.47 15.75 10.09
N LEU A 139 0.62 16.15 9.42
CA LEU A 139 1.40 15.27 8.56
C LEU A 139 2.01 14.10 9.34
N VAL A 140 2.62 14.36 10.50
CA VAL A 140 3.19 13.30 11.34
C VAL A 140 2.10 12.33 11.80
N CYS A 141 0.96 12.84 12.28
CA CYS A 141 -0.17 11.99 12.67
C CYS A 141 -0.71 11.17 11.48
N TYR A 142 -0.81 11.77 10.29
CA TYR A 142 -1.21 11.06 9.07
C TYR A 142 -0.29 9.89 8.78
N LEU A 143 1.03 10.10 8.81
CA LEU A 143 2.01 9.04 8.51
C LEU A 143 1.95 7.89 9.53
N VAL A 144 1.76 8.20 10.82
CA VAL A 144 1.57 7.19 11.87
C VAL A 144 0.29 6.40 11.64
N ILE A 145 -0.83 7.07 11.36
CA ILE A 145 -2.12 6.42 11.10
C ILE A 145 -2.05 5.57 9.84
N LEU A 146 -1.40 6.06 8.77
CA LEU A 146 -1.16 5.33 7.53
C LEU A 146 -0.34 4.06 7.77
N TYR A 147 0.74 4.15 8.55
CA TYR A 147 1.54 2.99 8.92
C TYR A 147 0.72 1.94 9.68
N LEU A 148 -0.07 2.36 10.67
CA LEU A 148 -0.95 1.46 11.43
C LEU A 148 -2.02 0.82 10.54
N PHE A 149 -2.60 1.59 9.62
CA PHE A 149 -3.58 1.10 8.66
C PHE A 149 -2.99 0.01 7.76
N ILE A 150 -1.82 0.28 7.15
CA ILE A 150 -1.11 -0.70 6.31
C ILE A 150 -0.84 -1.98 7.10
N LYS A 151 -0.30 -1.87 8.32
CA LYS A 151 -0.03 -3.03 9.19
C LYS A 151 -1.29 -3.83 9.50
N THR A 152 -2.42 -3.14 9.74
CA THR A 152 -3.72 -3.76 10.00
C THR A 152 -4.24 -4.50 8.77
N VAL A 153 -4.13 -3.91 7.58
CA VAL A 153 -4.52 -4.52 6.30
C VAL A 153 -3.69 -5.78 6.04
N PHE A 154 -2.36 -5.72 6.15
CA PHE A 154 -1.51 -6.91 5.96
C PHE A 154 -1.79 -8.01 6.99
N TRP A 155 -2.04 -7.65 8.24
CA TRP A 155 -2.44 -8.62 9.26
C TRP A 155 -3.79 -9.28 8.93
N TRP A 156 -4.77 -8.48 8.48
CA TRP A 156 -6.08 -8.98 8.06
C TRP A 156 -5.97 -9.92 6.85
N LEU A 157 -5.18 -9.55 5.83
CA LEU A 157 -4.92 -10.39 4.64
C LEU A 157 -4.31 -11.75 5.02
N LYS A 158 -3.27 -11.76 5.86
CA LYS A 158 -2.67 -13.03 6.32
C LYS A 158 -3.68 -13.92 7.04
N ARG A 159 -4.53 -13.31 7.87
CA ARG A 159 -5.56 -14.03 8.63
C ARG A 159 -6.70 -14.54 7.74
N SER A 160 -7.10 -13.80 6.70
CA SER A 160 -8.14 -14.23 5.77
C SER A 160 -7.70 -15.41 4.92
N THR A 161 -6.41 -15.48 4.56
CA THR A 161 -5.84 -16.52 3.70
C THR A 161 -5.91 -17.94 4.31
N PHE A 162 -5.55 -18.11 5.58
CA PHE A 162 -5.50 -19.43 6.23
C PHE A 162 -6.56 -19.66 7.32
N GLY A 163 -7.48 -18.70 7.52
CA GLY A 163 -8.49 -18.72 8.59
C GLY A 163 -9.59 -19.79 8.50
N GLY A 164 -9.47 -20.77 7.58
CA GLY A 164 -10.33 -21.97 7.52
C GLY A 164 -11.80 -21.75 7.13
N LYS A 165 -12.28 -20.51 7.04
CA LYS A 165 -13.60 -20.15 6.52
C LYS A 165 -13.41 -19.37 5.23
N GLN A 166 -13.83 -19.92 4.09
CA GLN A 166 -14.06 -19.11 2.90
C GLN A 166 -15.18 -18.13 3.24
N THR A 167 -14.81 -16.94 3.68
CA THR A 167 -15.76 -15.84 3.85
C THR A 167 -16.31 -15.47 2.48
N ASN A 168 -17.61 -15.19 2.42
CA ASN A 168 -18.21 -14.74 1.17
C ASN A 168 -17.49 -13.46 0.73
N LYS A 169 -17.11 -13.34 -0.55
CA LYS A 169 -16.40 -12.17 -1.11
C LYS A 169 -17.08 -10.85 -0.77
N TRP A 170 -18.41 -10.85 -0.66
CA TRP A 170 -19.19 -9.68 -0.22
C TRP A 170 -18.91 -9.26 1.22
N ILE A 171 -18.66 -10.20 2.13
CA ILE A 171 -18.33 -9.92 3.53
C ILE A 171 -16.92 -9.31 3.61
N GLU A 172 -15.96 -9.84 2.85
CA GLU A 172 -14.61 -9.29 2.76
C GLU A 172 -14.63 -7.86 2.20
N LEU A 173 -15.46 -7.60 1.18
CA LEU A 173 -15.65 -6.26 0.63
C LEU A 173 -16.23 -5.28 1.66
N ILE A 174 -17.24 -5.71 2.43
CA ILE A 174 -17.83 -4.87 3.50
C ILE A 174 -16.80 -4.60 4.59
N GLN A 175 -16.03 -5.60 5.00
CA GLN A 175 -14.96 -5.43 6.00
C GLN A 175 -13.89 -4.44 5.52
N ALA A 176 -13.45 -4.56 4.26
CA ALA A 176 -12.49 -3.64 3.66
C ALA A 176 -13.05 -2.20 3.60
N TRP A 177 -14.32 -2.04 3.21
CA TRP A 177 -14.98 -0.73 3.18
C TRP A 177 -15.12 -0.11 4.57
N LEU A 178 -15.52 -0.89 5.57
CA LEU A 178 -15.60 -0.44 6.97
C LEU A 178 -14.21 -0.06 7.52
N GLY A 179 -13.17 -0.83 7.18
CA GLY A 179 -11.79 -0.52 7.55
C GLY A 179 -11.32 0.81 6.94
N ALA A 180 -11.57 1.02 5.64
CA ALA A 180 -11.21 2.26 4.95
C ALA A 180 -11.97 3.48 5.48
N THR A 181 -13.27 3.34 5.73
CA THR A 181 -14.08 4.43 6.30
C THR A 181 -13.66 4.78 7.73
N ALA A 182 -13.34 3.79 8.56
CA ALA A 182 -12.79 4.02 9.90
C ALA A 182 -11.45 4.76 9.85
N PHE A 183 -10.57 4.40 8.92
CA PHE A 183 -9.29 5.08 8.68
C PHE A 183 -9.48 6.56 8.30
N ILE A 184 -10.35 6.84 7.32
CA ILE A 184 -10.65 8.22 6.89
C ILE A 184 -11.26 9.02 8.05
N THR A 185 -12.21 8.43 8.78
CA THR A 185 -12.86 9.07 9.92
C THR A 185 -11.86 9.43 11.01
N LEU A 186 -10.96 8.51 11.36
CA LEU A 186 -9.90 8.76 12.33
C LEU A 186 -9.00 9.92 11.89
N PHE A 187 -8.64 9.98 10.61
CA PHE A 187 -7.83 11.06 10.08
C PHE A 187 -8.54 12.44 10.12
N VAL A 188 -9.83 12.47 9.77
CA VAL A 188 -10.65 13.69 9.87
C VAL A 188 -10.78 14.16 11.32
N ILE A 189 -10.94 13.23 12.27
CA ILE A 189 -10.94 13.55 13.70
C ILE A 189 -9.62 14.22 14.09
N VAL A 190 -8.48 13.66 13.70
CA VAL A 190 -7.17 14.29 13.96
C VAL A 190 -7.11 15.70 13.38
N MET A 191 -7.49 15.90 12.13
CA MET A 191 -7.53 17.24 11.51
C MET A 191 -8.41 18.22 12.29
N ARG A 192 -9.51 17.74 12.89
CA ARG A 192 -10.46 18.58 13.63
C ARG A 192 -10.00 18.94 15.04
N PHE A 193 -9.19 18.08 15.68
CA PHE A 193 -8.74 18.24 17.06
C PHE A 193 -7.35 18.87 17.20
N VAL A 194 -6.50 18.82 16.17
CA VAL A 194 -5.21 19.52 16.20
C VAL A 194 -5.44 21.03 16.27
N PRO A 195 -4.99 21.72 17.32
CA PRO A 195 -5.19 23.16 17.44
C PRO A 195 -4.38 23.92 16.37
N HIS A 196 -4.80 25.15 16.07
CA HIS A 196 -4.00 26.09 15.30
C HIS A 196 -2.98 26.73 16.23
N PHE A 197 -1.70 26.40 16.08
CA PHE A 197 -0.64 26.90 16.96
C PHE A 197 0.65 27.19 16.17
N GLY A 198 1.49 28.03 16.76
CA GLY A 198 2.69 28.56 16.12
C GLY A 198 2.41 29.83 15.29
N PRO A 199 3.43 30.33 14.58
CA PRO A 199 3.31 31.57 13.80
C PRO A 199 2.36 31.37 12.61
N SER A 200 1.39 32.27 12.47
CA SER A 200 0.51 32.31 11.30
C SER A 200 1.21 33.01 10.14
N MET A 201 1.11 32.44 8.95
CA MET A 201 1.54 33.06 7.70
C MET A 201 0.33 33.32 6.81
N GLN A 202 0.26 34.48 6.17
CA GLN A 202 -0.77 34.77 5.19
C GLN A 202 -0.23 34.52 3.79
N LEU A 203 -0.90 33.64 3.06
CA LEU A 203 -0.55 33.32 1.68
C LEU A 203 -1.79 33.42 0.79
N PRO A 204 -1.66 33.91 -0.45
CA PRO A 204 -2.73 33.82 -1.44
C PRO A 204 -3.15 32.36 -1.63
N THR A 205 -4.44 32.05 -1.63
CA THR A 205 -4.95 30.67 -1.74
C THR A 205 -4.46 29.95 -3.01
N ALA A 206 -4.22 30.71 -4.09
CA ALA A 206 -3.62 30.19 -5.33
C ALA A 206 -2.19 29.64 -5.15
N SER A 207 -1.44 30.09 -4.13
CA SER A 207 -0.08 29.60 -3.89
C SER A 207 -0.05 28.12 -3.51
N PHE A 208 -1.11 27.58 -2.92
CA PHE A 208 -1.21 26.15 -2.60
C PHE A 208 -1.26 25.27 -3.86
N ILE A 209 -1.85 25.77 -4.95
CA ILE A 209 -1.84 25.08 -6.24
C ILE A 209 -0.42 25.05 -6.82
N VAL A 210 0.30 26.18 -6.73
CA VAL A 210 1.70 26.27 -7.18
C VAL A 210 2.60 25.35 -6.34
N LEU A 211 2.44 25.35 -5.01
CA LEU A 211 3.15 24.45 -4.10
C LEU A 211 2.89 22.97 -4.44
N SER A 212 1.66 22.62 -4.79
CA SER A 212 1.31 21.27 -5.25
C SER A 212 2.15 20.85 -6.47
N LEU A 213 2.27 21.72 -7.47
CA LEU A 213 3.05 21.44 -8.67
C LEU A 213 4.54 21.24 -8.33
N ILE A 214 5.08 22.05 -7.41
CA ILE A 214 6.46 21.92 -6.92
C ILE A 214 6.65 20.56 -6.21
N PHE A 215 5.74 20.17 -5.33
CA PHE A 215 5.83 18.89 -4.63
C PHE A 215 5.74 17.70 -5.59
N TYR A 216 4.85 17.74 -6.58
CA TYR A 216 4.78 16.68 -7.59
C TYR A 216 6.03 16.65 -8.49
N PHE A 217 6.61 17.80 -8.80
CA PHE A 217 7.87 17.87 -9.53
C PHE A 217 9.02 17.21 -8.75
N ILE A 218 9.14 17.51 -7.45
CA ILE A 218 10.13 16.87 -6.57
C ILE A 218 9.90 15.36 -6.50
N ALA A 219 8.65 14.91 -6.31
CA ALA A 219 8.33 13.49 -6.30
C ALA A 219 8.70 12.78 -7.62
N SER A 220 8.49 13.44 -8.76
CA SER A 220 8.87 12.94 -10.09
C SER A 220 10.40 12.82 -10.24
N MET A 221 11.15 13.81 -9.75
CA MET A 221 12.62 13.73 -9.74
C MET A 221 13.14 12.56 -8.91
N ILE A 222 12.56 12.31 -7.73
CA ILE A 222 12.95 11.19 -6.87
C ILE A 222 12.68 9.87 -7.60
N LYS A 223 11.50 9.71 -8.21
CA LYS A 223 11.16 8.52 -8.99
C LYS A 223 12.16 8.25 -10.12
N ARG A 224 12.63 9.28 -10.82
CA ARG A 224 13.63 9.11 -11.89
C ARG A 224 14.96 8.59 -11.35
N LYS A 225 15.38 9.02 -10.17
CA LYS A 225 16.61 8.52 -9.52
C LYS A 225 16.48 7.07 -9.06
N GLU A 226 15.30 6.67 -8.57
CA GLU A 226 15.01 5.28 -8.20
C GLU A 226 15.10 4.30 -9.38
N GLN A 227 14.88 4.77 -10.62
CA GLN A 227 14.91 3.90 -11.81
C GLN A 227 16.30 3.79 -12.44
N GLN A 228 17.28 4.57 -11.96
CA GLN A 228 18.63 4.66 -12.53
C GLN A 228 19.72 4.08 -11.62
N GLY A 229 19.41 3.75 -10.37
CA GLY A 229 20.31 3.11 -9.41
C GLY A 229 19.81 1.72 -9.08
#